data_AF-X1TM63-F1
#
_entry.id   AF-X1TM63-F1
#
_cell.length_a   1.000
_cell.length_b   1.000
_cell.length_c   1.000
_cell.angle_alpha   90.00
_cell.angle_beta   90.00
_cell.angle_gamma   90.00
#
_symmetry.space_group_name_H-M   'P 1'
#
loop_
_entity.id
_entity.type
_entity.pdbx_description
1 polymer ?
#
loop_
_entity_poly.entity_id
_entity_poly.type
_entity_poly.pdbx_seq_one_letter_code
_entity_poly.pdbx_strand_id
1 'polypeptide(L)' 'SLSNEIKGLLKFRVGDWRVLYTLEDDTIVIQFVGHRSKIYKRIK' A
#
# COMPACT_ATOMS: atom_id res chain seq x y z
N SER A 1 -11.02 -14.14 -5.96
CA SER A 1 -11.44 -13.07 -5.03
C SER A 1 -10.23 -12.23 -4.68
N LEU A 2 -10.34 -10.90 -4.79
CA LEU A 2 -9.25 -9.91 -4.62
C LEU A 2 -8.63 -9.88 -3.20
N SER A 3 -9.12 -10.73 -2.30
CA SER A 3 -8.72 -10.81 -0.89
C SER A 3 -7.49 -11.68 -0.64
N ASN A 4 -7.11 -12.56 -1.58
CA ASN A 4 -5.96 -13.45 -1.41
C ASN A 4 -4.62 -12.85 -1.89
N GLU A 5 -4.62 -11.85 -2.77
CA GLU A 5 -3.40 -11.15 -3.22
C GLU A 5 -2.90 -10.10 -2.19
N ILE A 6 -3.71 -9.77 -1.18
CA ILE A 6 -3.43 -8.72 -0.18
C ILE A 6 -2.99 -9.32 1.18
N LYS A 7 -2.54 -10.58 1.22
CA LYS A 7 -1.86 -11.11 2.42
C LYS A 7 -0.42 -10.57 2.45
N GLY A 8 -0.18 -9.55 3.28
CA GLY A 8 1.18 -9.00 3.51
C GLY A 8 1.35 -7.52 3.14
N LEU A 9 0.33 -6.87 2.56
CA LEU A 9 0.40 -5.44 2.29
C LEU A 9 0.16 -4.62 3.56
N LEU A 10 1.18 -3.89 3.98
CA LEU A 10 1.17 -2.97 5.10
C LEU A 10 0.94 -1.53 4.63
N LYS A 11 0.52 -0.66 5.57
CA LYS A 11 0.17 0.73 5.28
C LYS A 11 0.70 1.68 6.34
N PHE A 12 1.46 2.68 5.90
CA PHE A 12 1.90 3.80 6.71
C PHE A 12 1.17 5.10 6.31
N ARG A 13 0.87 5.95 7.29
CA ARG A 13 0.12 7.21 7.10
C ARG A 13 1.03 8.40 7.37
N VAL A 14 1.04 9.35 6.44
CA VAL A 14 1.76 10.63 6.59
C VAL A 14 0.81 11.75 6.24
N GLY A 15 0.11 12.31 7.23
CA GLY A 15 -0.98 13.27 6.98
C GLY A 15 -2.01 12.73 5.98
N ASP A 16 -2.18 13.43 4.86
CA ASP A 16 -3.08 13.02 3.77
C ASP A 16 -2.45 12.03 2.75
N TRP A 17 -1.22 11.60 2.97
CA TRP A 17 -0.52 10.61 2.14
C TRP A 17 -0.57 9.21 2.76
N ARG A 18 -0.50 8.20 1.91
CA ARG A 18 -0.41 6.79 2.29
C ARG A 18 0.74 6.14 1.54
N VAL A 19 1.51 5.36 2.27
CA VAL A 19 2.56 4.48 1.74
C VAL A 19 2.08 3.06 1.92
N LEU A 20 1.92 2.33 0.82
CA LEU A 20 1.67 0.89 0.83
C LEU A 20 3.00 0.20 0.61
N TYR A 21 3.31 -0.78 1.45
CA TYR A 21 4.58 -1.47 1.41
C TYR A 21 4.43 -2.93 1.82
N THR A 22 5.38 -3.75 1.41
CA THR A 22 5.56 -5.13 1.87
C THR A 22 6.86 -5.23 2.67
N LEU A 23 6.94 -6.24 3.54
CA LEU A 23 8.19 -6.65 4.17
C LEU A 23 8.66 -7.92 3.47
N GLU A 24 9.89 -7.89 2.98
CA GLU A 24 10.59 -9.01 2.37
C GLU A 24 11.90 -9.19 3.15
N ASP A 25 11.94 -10.20 4.01
CA ASP A 25 13.00 -10.42 5.00
C ASP A 25 13.26 -9.18 5.88
N ASP A 26 14.39 -8.50 5.69
CA ASP A 26 14.79 -7.27 6.38
C ASP A 26 14.54 -5.99 5.55
N THR A 27 13.92 -6.14 4.38
CA THR A 27 13.72 -5.07 3.41
C THR A 27 12.26 -4.60 3.38
N ILE A 28 12.08 -3.27 3.36
CA ILE A 28 10.79 -2.63 3.10
C ILE A 28 10.69 -2.31 1.61
N VAL A 29 9.74 -2.92 0.92
CA VAL A 29 9.47 -2.62 -0.50
C VAL A 29 8.27 -1.69 -0.60
N ILE A 30 8.49 -0.46 -1.08
CA ILE A 30 7.42 0.52 -1.29
C ILE A 30 6.70 0.18 -2.60
N GLN A 31 5.47 -0.30 -2.48
CA GLN A 31 4.61 -0.64 -3.60
C GLN A 31 3.92 0.60 -4.18
N PHE A 32 3.53 1.55 -3.32
CA PHE A 32 2.86 2.76 -3.74
C PHE A 32 2.97 3.90 -2.72
N VAL A 33 3.15 5.13 -3.21
CA VAL A 33 3.00 6.35 -2.43
C VAL A 33 1.98 7.25 -3.09
N GLY A 34 0.98 7.70 -2.33
CA GLY A 34 0.00 8.62 -2.89
C GLY A 34 -0.94 9.26 -1.89
N HIS A 35 -1.54 10.36 -2.33
CA HIS A 35 -2.57 11.06 -1.59
C HIS A 35 -3.82 10.19 -1.39
N ARG A 36 -4.52 10.37 -0.25
CA ARG A 36 -5.71 9.61 0.15
C ARG A 36 -6.82 9.54 -0.90
N SER A 37 -6.93 10.58 -1.72
CA SER A 37 -7.95 10.70 -2.77
C SER A 37 -7.58 9.97 -4.07
N LYS A 38 -6.30 9.61 -4.24
CA LYS A 38 -5.78 8.93 -5.44
C LYS A 38 -5.65 7.42 -5.26
N ILE A 39 -5.43 6.95 -4.03
CA ILE A 39 -5.07 5.55 -3.77
C ILE A 39 -6.21 4.54 -4.07
N TYR A 40 -7.47 4.96 -3.94
CA TYR A 40 -8.63 4.10 -4.23
C TYR A 40 -9.11 4.18 -5.69
N LYS A 41 -8.53 5.05 -6.52
CA LYS A 41 -8.98 5.25 -7.91
C LYS A 41 -8.28 4.32 -8.93
N ARG A 42 -7.27 3.56 -8.52
CA ARG A 42 -6.51 2.64 -9.40
C ARG A 42 -6.87 1.16 -9.23
N ILE A 43 -7.85 0.84 -8.38
CA ILE A 43 -8.47 -0.49 -8.33
C ILE A 43 -9.78 -0.39 -9.13
N LYS A 44 -9.67 -0.33 -10.45
CA LYS A 44 -10.79 -0.48 -11.38
C LYS A 44 -10.32 -1.23 -12.60
#